data_AF-A0A7J6UDM8-F1
#
_entry.id   AF-A0A7J6UDM8-F1
#
_cell.length_a   1.000
_cell.length_b   1.000
_cell.length_c   1.000
_cell.angle_alpha   90.00
_cell.angle_beta   90.00
_cell.angle_gamma   90.00
#
_symmetry.space_group_name_H-M   'P 1'
#
loop_
_entity.id
_entity.type
_entity.pdbx_description
1 polymer ?
#
loop_
_entity_poly.entity_id
_entity_poly.type
_entity_poly.pdbx_seq_one_letter_code
_entity_poly.pdbx_strand_id
1 'polypeptide(L)'
;CSDPVKGSHYREVCLTNLRNRAGRHRSIASNAPIEKIFDDSAKKAQAVTNGELGEYGADLFDIDVTLDRYGMVNEILRVLGRDKDFTEEQIRDAMQKVADIEKDIKPVANGPKPRMFQLQLSEESTKNLRDAVGFETWDYMSENGIKPNDRFHVTLLYNALPNNPDDATAELERQLYPLADQGFSLEVSSVVCSGARVCAMPVKFQEHIPCRNEHPHITLGVGPGATPRESNDMLSGADPEKHPRSQIHEWTLERLELDGVVRVIN
;
A
#
# COMPACT_ATOMS: atom_id res chain seq x y z
N CYS A 1 0.85 20.75 31.87
CA CYS A 1 0.80 21.57 30.64
C CYS A 1 1.45 20.79 29.51
N SER A 2 0.69 20.10 28.68
CA SER A 2 1.20 19.47 27.46
C SER A 2 1.16 20.50 26.34
N ASP A 3 2.32 20.94 25.89
CA ASP A 3 2.46 21.79 24.71
C ASP A 3 1.86 21.05 23.49
N PRO A 4 0.74 21.54 22.91
CA PRO A 4 0.06 20.86 21.82
C PRO A 4 0.94 20.72 20.57
N VAL A 5 1.86 21.68 20.35
CA VAL A 5 2.76 21.73 19.20
C VAL A 5 3.83 20.64 19.32
N LYS A 6 4.36 20.45 20.53
CA LYS A 6 5.25 19.31 20.81
C LYS A 6 4.53 17.98 20.64
N GLY A 7 3.28 17.86 21.11
CA GLY A 7 2.47 16.65 20.96
C GLY A 7 2.26 16.23 19.50
N SER A 8 1.98 17.18 18.60
CA SER A 8 1.86 16.90 17.17
C SER A 8 3.19 16.47 16.55
N HIS A 9 4.29 17.11 16.93
CA HIS A 9 5.61 16.78 16.40
C HIS A 9 6.09 15.39 16.87
N TYR A 10 5.87 15.04 18.15
CA TYR A 10 6.13 13.70 18.68
C TYR A 10 5.37 12.62 17.92
N ARG A 11 4.07 12.85 17.65
CA ARG A 11 3.25 11.93 16.86
C ARG A 11 3.83 11.70 15.47
N GLU A 12 4.21 12.77 14.78
CA GLU A 12 4.76 12.70 13.43
C GLU A 12 6.07 11.91 13.37
N VAL A 13 7.00 12.19 14.30
CA VAL A 13 8.29 11.50 14.38
C VAL A 13 8.09 10.01 14.69
N CYS A 14 7.23 9.67 15.65
CA CYS A 14 6.94 8.29 16.00
C CYS A 14 6.28 7.52 14.85
N LEU A 15 5.28 8.11 14.18
CA LEU A 15 4.61 7.47 13.04
C LEU A 15 5.56 7.28 11.87
N THR A 16 6.38 8.27 11.55
CA THR A 16 7.40 8.16 10.50
C THR A 16 8.36 7.01 10.79
N ASN A 17 8.84 6.91 12.04
CA ASN A 17 9.71 5.81 12.46
C ASN A 17 9.02 4.44 12.42
N LEU A 18 7.75 4.36 12.80
CA LEU A 18 6.98 3.11 12.74
C LEU A 18 6.69 2.67 11.30
N ARG A 19 6.33 3.60 10.41
CA ARG A 19 6.15 3.35 8.98
C ARG A 19 7.44 2.85 8.34
N ASN A 20 8.57 3.49 8.66
CA ASN A 20 9.89 3.04 8.19
C ASN A 20 10.29 1.65 8.70
N ARG A 21 9.67 1.19 9.80
CA ARG A 21 9.88 -0.14 10.40
C ARG A 21 8.81 -1.17 10.03
N ALA A 22 7.69 -0.74 9.44
CA ALA A 22 6.61 -1.63 9.03
C ALA A 22 7.14 -2.63 8.00
N GLY A 23 6.98 -3.92 8.27
CA GLY A 23 7.53 -4.99 7.43
C GLY A 23 9.04 -5.24 7.57
N ARG A 24 9.76 -4.43 8.37
CA ARG A 24 11.19 -4.63 8.72
C ARG A 24 11.39 -5.07 10.17
N HIS A 25 10.41 -4.83 11.05
CA HIS A 25 10.48 -5.19 12.47
C HIS A 25 9.57 -6.39 12.79
N ARG A 26 10.06 -7.34 13.58
CA ARG A 26 9.38 -8.61 13.91
C ARG A 26 7.96 -8.48 14.49
N SER A 27 7.64 -7.35 15.12
CA SER A 27 6.36 -7.10 15.80
C SER A 27 5.42 -6.18 15.04
N ILE A 28 5.83 -5.69 13.88
CA ILE A 28 5.04 -4.75 13.06
C ILE A 28 4.96 -5.34 11.66
N ALA A 29 3.87 -6.05 11.41
CA ALA A 29 3.59 -6.59 10.09
C ALA A 29 3.57 -5.46 9.04
N SER A 30 3.94 -5.77 7.80
CA SER A 30 3.94 -4.80 6.69
C SER A 30 2.54 -4.21 6.40
N ASN A 31 1.49 -4.86 6.88
CA ASN A 31 0.08 -4.47 6.76
C ASN A 31 -0.53 -3.98 8.08
N ALA A 32 0.29 -3.77 9.11
CA ALA A 32 -0.19 -3.29 10.40
C ALA A 32 -0.81 -1.89 10.21
N PRO A 33 -2.05 -1.63 10.70
CA PRO A 33 -2.63 -0.28 10.65
C PRO A 33 -1.87 0.61 11.63
N ILE A 34 -0.74 1.17 11.19
CA ILE A 34 0.27 1.81 12.03
C ILE A 34 -0.33 2.95 12.85
N GLU A 35 -1.16 3.78 12.24
CA GLU A 35 -1.84 4.91 12.86
C GLU A 35 -2.79 4.42 13.95
N LYS A 36 -3.58 3.38 13.66
CA LYS A 36 -4.49 2.80 14.65
C LYS A 36 -3.73 2.17 15.82
N ILE A 37 -2.68 1.39 15.54
CA ILE A 37 -1.85 0.77 16.58
C ILE A 37 -1.17 1.83 17.43
N PHE A 38 -0.64 2.87 16.80
CA PHE A 38 -0.02 3.99 17.49
C PHE A 38 -1.03 4.71 18.36
N ASP A 39 -2.19 5.10 17.82
CA ASP A 39 -3.23 5.82 18.55
C ASP A 39 -3.82 4.95 19.68
N ASP A 40 -4.00 3.64 19.47
CA ASP A 40 -4.46 2.70 20.50
C ASP A 40 -3.42 2.50 21.60
N SER A 41 -2.13 2.50 21.27
CA SER A 41 -1.02 2.42 22.23
C SER A 41 -0.88 3.73 23.01
N ALA A 42 -0.96 4.87 22.33
CA ALA A 42 -0.89 6.20 22.92
C ALA A 42 -2.05 6.45 23.88
N LYS A 43 -3.26 5.99 23.56
CA LYS A 43 -4.43 6.05 24.47
C LYS A 43 -4.25 5.26 25.76
N LYS A 44 -3.46 4.18 25.72
CA LYS A 44 -3.20 3.31 26.88
C LYS A 44 -1.93 3.72 27.64
N ALA A 45 -1.09 4.55 27.03
CA ALA A 45 0.13 5.03 27.67
C ALA A 45 -0.23 5.92 28.86
N GLN A 46 0.37 5.61 30.01
CA GLN A 46 0.27 6.42 31.22
C GLN A 46 1.65 6.99 31.51
N ALA A 47 1.70 8.28 31.85
CA ALA A 47 2.95 8.89 32.30
C ALA A 47 3.37 8.22 33.61
N VAL A 48 4.65 7.88 33.73
CA VAL A 48 5.20 7.34 34.97
C VAL A 48 5.10 8.43 36.04
N THR A 49 4.55 8.08 37.20
CA THR A 49 4.34 9.01 38.30
C THR A 49 5.54 9.04 39.24
N ASN A 50 5.72 10.14 39.98
CA ASN A 50 6.77 10.26 41.01
C ASN A 50 6.66 9.20 42.13
N GLY A 51 5.46 8.67 42.37
CA GLY A 51 5.23 7.58 43.32
C GLY A 51 5.78 6.25 42.81
N GLU A 52 5.42 5.87 41.58
CA GLU A 52 5.97 4.69 40.91
C GLU A 52 7.50 4.78 40.78
N LEU A 53 8.02 5.97 40.51
CA LEU A 53 9.45 6.23 40.44
C LEU A 53 10.19 5.91 41.75
N GLY A 54 9.60 6.30 42.88
CA GLY A 54 10.16 6.02 44.20
C GLY A 54 10.19 4.52 44.52
N GLU A 55 9.27 3.73 43.96
CA GLU A 55 9.20 2.27 44.18
C GLU A 55 10.27 1.50 43.40
N TYR A 56 10.65 1.97 42.21
CA TYR A 56 11.66 1.29 41.38
C TYR A 56 13.10 1.58 41.80
N GLY A 57 13.35 2.59 42.66
CA GLY A 57 14.69 3.00 43.06
C GLY A 57 15.61 3.29 41.87
N ALA A 58 15.03 3.68 40.73
CA ALA A 58 15.70 3.83 39.46
C ALA A 58 15.81 5.31 39.09
N ASP A 59 17.00 5.71 38.63
CA ASP A 59 17.17 7.00 37.99
C ASP A 59 16.51 6.95 36.61
N LEU A 60 15.40 7.69 36.44
CA LEU A 60 14.82 7.93 35.13
C LEU A 60 15.53 9.07 34.44
N PHE A 61 15.59 8.94 33.12
CA PHE A 61 16.14 9.97 32.26
C PHE A 61 15.18 10.20 31.10
N ASP A 62 14.84 11.47 30.89
CA ASP A 62 13.99 11.87 29.79
C ASP A 62 14.77 11.76 28.48
N ILE A 63 14.29 10.91 27.57
CA ILE A 63 14.82 10.81 26.22
C ILE A 63 13.89 11.60 25.30
N ASP A 64 14.42 12.66 24.70
CA ASP A 64 13.69 13.40 23.68
C ASP A 64 13.69 12.61 22.36
N VAL A 65 12.56 11.98 22.07
CA VAL A 65 12.38 11.16 20.85
C VAL A 65 12.32 11.98 19.57
N THR A 66 12.33 13.32 19.64
CA THR A 66 12.42 14.20 18.46
C THR A 66 13.86 14.39 17.98
N LEU A 67 14.84 14.05 18.80
CA LEU A 67 16.24 14.02 18.39
C LEU A 67 16.45 12.92 17.35
N ASP A 68 17.41 13.14 16.45
CA ASP A 68 17.87 12.06 15.59
C ASP A 68 18.55 10.95 16.41
N ARG A 69 18.81 9.79 15.79
CA ARG A 69 19.38 8.63 16.49
C ARG A 69 20.72 8.96 17.17
N TYR A 70 21.52 9.84 16.58
CA TYR A 70 22.83 10.22 17.11
C TYR A 70 22.67 11.14 18.34
N GLY A 71 21.78 12.13 18.25
CA GLY A 71 21.40 13.01 19.35
C GLY A 71 20.84 12.25 20.54
N MET A 72 19.95 11.27 20.31
CA MET A 72 19.42 10.41 21.37
C MET A 72 20.53 9.62 22.08
N VAL A 73 21.48 9.02 21.33
CA VAL A 73 22.59 8.26 21.91
C VAL A 73 23.50 9.16 22.75
N ASN A 74 23.86 10.34 22.24
CA ASN A 74 24.68 11.30 22.99
C ASN A 74 24.00 11.77 24.27
N GLU A 75 22.69 12.01 24.22
CA GLU A 75 21.95 12.44 25.40
C GLU A 75 21.93 11.33 26.47
N ILE A 76 21.72 10.07 26.06
CA ILE A 76 21.83 8.92 26.95
C ILE A 76 23.25 8.80 27.55
N LEU A 77 24.30 8.94 26.73
CA LEU A 77 25.68 8.88 27.21
C LEU A 77 25.99 10.00 28.20
N ARG A 78 25.56 11.22 27.92
CA ARG A 78 25.71 12.40 28.79
C ARG A 78 25.05 12.17 30.14
N VAL A 79 23.82 11.68 30.11
CA VAL A 79 23.03 11.35 31.30
C VAL A 79 23.71 10.28 32.15
N LEU A 80 24.30 9.26 31.52
CA LEU A 80 25.05 8.21 32.21
C LEU A 80 26.43 8.67 32.70
N GLY A 81 26.86 9.90 32.41
CA GLY A 81 28.20 10.41 32.72
C GLY A 81 29.31 9.78 31.87
N ARG A 82 28.97 9.33 30.65
CA ARG A 82 29.83 8.57 29.72
C ARG A 82 29.99 9.26 28.37
N ASP A 83 29.70 10.55 28.27
CA ASP A 83 29.83 11.36 27.05
C ASP A 83 31.26 11.44 26.51
N LYS A 84 32.27 11.13 27.35
CA LYS A 84 33.69 11.12 26.98
C LYS A 84 34.27 9.73 26.75
N ASP A 85 33.50 8.69 27.02
CA ASP A 85 33.98 7.30 26.91
C ASP A 85 34.16 6.87 25.45
N PHE A 86 33.47 7.54 24.53
CA PHE A 86 33.40 7.17 23.12
C PHE A 86 33.65 8.38 22.23
N THR A 87 34.41 8.17 21.15
CA THR A 87 34.56 9.18 20.10
C THR A 87 33.31 9.22 19.23
N GLU A 88 33.08 10.35 18.54
CA GLU A 88 32.00 10.48 17.56
C GLU A 88 32.05 9.37 16.49
N GLU A 89 33.24 9.03 16.02
CA GLU A 89 33.46 7.98 15.02
C GLU A 89 33.03 6.60 15.55
N GLN A 90 33.37 6.27 16.79
CA GLN A 90 32.94 5.01 17.43
C GLN A 90 31.42 4.91 17.56
N ILE A 91 30.75 6.01 17.89
CA ILE A 91 29.29 6.06 17.99
C ILE A 91 28.66 5.84 16.61
N ARG A 92 29.17 6.54 15.58
CA ARG A 92 28.67 6.39 14.20
C ARG A 92 28.87 4.96 13.67
N ASP A 93 30.03 4.37 13.91
CA ASP A 93 30.32 2.97 13.55
C ASP A 93 29.37 1.99 14.24
N ALA A 94 29.11 2.18 15.53
CA ALA A 94 28.17 1.35 16.28
C ALA A 94 26.75 1.49 15.72
N MET A 95 26.31 2.70 15.40
CA MET A 95 25.00 2.95 14.79
C MET A 95 24.87 2.30 13.41
N GLN A 96 25.92 2.34 12.60
CA GLN A 96 25.93 1.69 11.29
C GLN A 96 25.82 0.17 11.42
N LYS A 97 26.55 -0.44 12.36
CA LYS A 97 26.44 -1.87 12.66
C LYS A 97 25.02 -2.27 13.07
N VAL A 98 24.36 -1.45 13.91
CA VAL A 98 22.95 -1.68 14.27
C VAL A 98 22.05 -1.60 13.05
N ALA A 99 22.23 -0.59 12.19
CA ALA A 99 21.45 -0.44 10.97
C ALA A 99 21.64 -1.61 10.00
N ASP A 100 22.84 -2.17 9.91
CA ASP A 100 23.12 -3.35 9.09
C ASP A 100 22.48 -4.62 9.66
N ILE A 101 22.53 -4.82 10.98
CA ILE A 101 21.79 -5.90 11.65
C ILE A 101 20.27 -5.75 11.43
N GLU A 102 19.73 -4.54 11.52
CA GLU A 102 18.31 -4.27 11.30
C GLU A 102 17.83 -4.66 9.89
N LYS A 103 18.71 -4.67 8.87
CA LYS A 103 18.37 -5.12 7.51
C LYS A 103 18.11 -6.62 7.43
N ASP A 104 18.76 -7.41 8.28
CA ASP A 104 18.71 -8.88 8.26
C ASP A 104 17.63 -9.47 9.18
N ILE A 105 16.92 -8.63 9.94
CA ILE A 105 15.81 -9.06 10.78
C ILE A 105 14.65 -9.52 9.90
N LYS A 106 14.45 -10.83 9.80
CA LYS A 106 13.30 -11.41 9.10
C LYS A 106 11.99 -11.04 9.83
N PRO A 107 11.01 -10.44 9.13
CA PRO A 107 9.71 -10.17 9.73
C PRO A 107 9.01 -11.49 10.08
N VAL A 108 8.50 -11.60 11.32
CA VAL A 108 7.65 -12.73 11.73
C VAL A 108 6.25 -12.43 11.20
N ALA A 109 5.97 -12.86 9.97
CA ALA A 109 4.68 -12.65 9.32
C ALA A 109 3.62 -13.60 9.90
N ASN A 110 2.88 -13.14 10.91
CA ASN A 110 1.65 -13.81 11.38
C ASN A 110 0.38 -13.01 11.03
N GLY A 111 0.47 -12.00 10.17
CA GLY A 111 -0.69 -11.29 9.62
C GLY A 111 -1.18 -11.93 8.32
N PRO A 112 -2.50 -11.90 8.01
CA PRO A 112 -3.01 -12.40 6.75
C PRO A 112 -2.39 -11.63 5.59
N LYS A 113 -1.75 -12.35 4.66
CA LYS A 113 -1.11 -11.77 3.49
C LYS A 113 -2.16 -11.33 2.46
N PRO A 114 -1.97 -10.17 1.80
CA PRO A 114 -2.92 -9.70 0.79
C PRO A 114 -2.99 -10.68 -0.38
N ARG A 115 -4.21 -10.96 -0.84
CA ARG A 115 -4.46 -11.78 -2.03
C ARG A 115 -4.43 -10.95 -3.31
N MET A 116 -4.60 -9.63 -3.21
CA MET A 116 -4.60 -8.75 -4.37
C MET A 116 -4.01 -7.38 -4.03
N PHE A 117 -3.28 -6.83 -4.98
CA PHE A 117 -2.90 -5.41 -5.02
C PHE A 117 -3.63 -4.80 -6.21
N GLN A 118 -4.31 -3.67 -5.97
CA GLN A 118 -5.10 -2.99 -6.99
C GLN A 118 -4.95 -1.47 -6.86
N LEU A 119 -5.07 -0.75 -7.97
CA LEU A 119 -5.23 0.70 -7.96
C LEU A 119 -6.71 1.02 -7.93
N GLN A 120 -7.16 1.75 -6.91
CA GLN A 120 -8.55 2.16 -6.80
C GLN A 120 -8.74 3.53 -7.43
N LEU A 121 -9.82 3.68 -8.21
CA LEU A 121 -10.19 4.97 -8.76
C LEU A 121 -10.80 5.83 -7.67
N SER A 122 -10.45 7.12 -7.67
CA SER A 122 -11.13 8.12 -6.84
C SER A 122 -12.62 8.22 -7.20
N GLU A 123 -13.43 8.81 -6.32
CA GLU A 123 -14.86 9.02 -6.59
C GLU A 123 -15.07 9.87 -7.86
N GLU A 124 -14.25 10.92 -8.05
CA GLU A 124 -14.28 11.77 -9.23
C GLU A 124 -13.88 11.00 -10.49
N SER A 125 -12.80 10.24 -10.46
CA SER A 125 -12.37 9.38 -11.56
C SER A 125 -13.40 8.31 -11.91
N THR A 126 -14.06 7.74 -10.90
CA THR A 126 -15.15 6.78 -11.08
C THR A 126 -16.31 7.41 -11.84
N LYS A 127 -16.68 8.65 -11.50
CA LYS A 127 -17.72 9.40 -12.23
C LYS A 127 -17.28 9.72 -13.66
N ASN A 128 -16.09 10.27 -13.84
CA ASN A 128 -15.54 10.62 -15.15
C ASN A 128 -15.46 9.41 -16.08
N LEU A 129 -15.06 8.25 -15.56
CA LEU A 129 -15.06 7.00 -16.30
C LEU A 129 -16.48 6.60 -16.72
N ARG A 130 -17.47 6.69 -15.83
CA ARG A 130 -18.87 6.36 -16.17
C ARG A 130 -19.43 7.22 -17.30
N ASP A 131 -19.15 8.52 -17.22
CA ASP A 131 -19.57 9.48 -18.23
C ASP A 131 -18.86 9.22 -19.57
N ALA A 132 -17.55 8.90 -19.52
CA ALA A 132 -16.73 8.63 -20.71
C ALA A 132 -17.11 7.34 -21.44
N VAL A 133 -17.48 6.28 -20.71
CA VAL A 133 -17.94 5.01 -21.32
C VAL A 133 -19.20 5.22 -22.16
N GLY A 134 -20.02 6.20 -21.80
CA GLY A 134 -21.19 6.62 -22.57
C GLY A 134 -22.37 5.65 -22.50
N PHE A 135 -23.56 6.18 -22.74
CA PHE A 135 -24.82 5.43 -22.65
C PHE A 135 -24.87 4.23 -23.61
N GLU A 136 -24.36 4.38 -24.84
CA GLU A 136 -24.37 3.30 -25.85
C GLU A 136 -23.65 2.03 -25.36
N THR A 137 -22.50 2.18 -24.70
CA THR A 137 -21.76 1.04 -24.16
C THR A 137 -22.46 0.42 -22.96
N TRP A 138 -23.08 1.24 -22.10
CA TRP A 138 -23.84 0.74 -20.96
C TRP A 138 -25.11 -0.01 -21.39
N ASP A 139 -25.80 0.50 -22.41
CA ASP A 139 -26.96 -0.14 -23.02
C ASP A 139 -26.57 -1.47 -23.66
N TYR A 140 -25.46 -1.51 -24.42
CA TYR A 140 -24.91 -2.75 -24.95
C TYR A 140 -24.67 -3.80 -23.86
N MET A 141 -24.05 -3.42 -22.74
CA MET A 141 -23.82 -4.33 -21.61
C MET A 141 -25.15 -4.88 -21.07
N SER A 142 -26.13 -3.99 -20.85
CA SER A 142 -27.45 -4.38 -20.36
C SER A 142 -28.19 -5.32 -21.32
N GLU A 143 -28.22 -5.01 -22.60
CA GLU A 143 -28.86 -5.81 -23.65
C GLU A 143 -28.24 -7.21 -23.80
N ASN A 144 -26.93 -7.32 -23.55
CA ASN A 144 -26.20 -8.58 -23.62
C ASN A 144 -26.06 -9.28 -22.25
N GLY A 145 -26.78 -8.81 -21.22
CA GLY A 145 -26.78 -9.42 -19.88
C GLY A 145 -25.47 -9.27 -19.11
N ILE A 146 -24.57 -8.40 -19.56
CA ILE A 146 -23.34 -8.03 -18.84
C ILE A 146 -23.73 -7.10 -17.71
N LYS A 147 -23.46 -7.51 -16.47
CA LYS A 147 -23.71 -6.68 -15.29
C LYS A 147 -22.56 -5.68 -15.12
N PRO A 148 -22.83 -4.36 -15.16
CA PRO A 148 -21.80 -3.36 -14.87
C PRO A 148 -21.27 -3.47 -13.43
N ASN A 149 -20.00 -3.18 -13.26
CA ASN A 149 -19.37 -3.07 -11.95
C ASN A 149 -19.70 -1.72 -11.31
N ASP A 150 -19.87 -1.74 -9.98
CA ASP A 150 -20.10 -0.53 -9.19
C ASP A 150 -18.80 0.12 -8.73
N ARG A 151 -17.73 -0.67 -8.63
CA ARG A 151 -16.39 -0.26 -8.19
C ARG A 151 -15.35 -0.64 -9.22
N PHE A 152 -14.63 0.36 -9.71
CA PHE A 152 -13.57 0.17 -10.69
C PHE A 152 -12.22 0.15 -10.01
N HIS A 153 -11.35 -0.73 -10.50
CA HIS A 153 -9.97 -0.83 -10.06
C HIS A 153 -9.13 -1.41 -11.21
N VAL A 154 -7.83 -1.17 -11.13
CA VAL A 154 -6.84 -1.87 -11.98
C VAL A 154 -6.15 -2.90 -11.10
N THR A 155 -6.24 -4.18 -11.44
CA THR A 155 -5.50 -5.22 -10.72
C THR A 155 -4.02 -5.15 -11.10
N LEU A 156 -3.14 -4.97 -10.12
CA LEU A 156 -1.68 -4.98 -10.30
C LEU A 156 -1.08 -6.36 -10.07
N LEU A 157 -1.58 -7.06 -9.04
CA LEU A 157 -1.15 -8.41 -8.71
C LEU A 157 -2.32 -9.15 -8.08
N TYR A 158 -2.59 -10.36 -8.55
CA TYR A 158 -3.45 -11.33 -7.88
C TYR A 158 -2.61 -12.55 -7.47
N ASN A 159 -2.57 -12.82 -6.16
CA ASN A 159 -1.85 -13.92 -5.57
C ASN A 159 -2.84 -15.01 -5.11
N ALA A 160 -2.96 -16.07 -5.92
CA ALA A 160 -3.84 -17.19 -5.63
C ALA A 160 -3.40 -18.00 -4.39
N LEU A 161 -2.10 -17.96 -4.05
CA LEU A 161 -1.49 -18.69 -2.94
C LEU A 161 -0.71 -17.71 -2.06
N PRO A 162 -1.38 -16.81 -1.31
CA PRO A 162 -0.73 -15.73 -0.57
C PRO A 162 0.30 -16.23 0.43
N ASN A 163 0.12 -17.42 0.99
CA ASN A 163 1.03 -18.01 1.96
C ASN A 163 2.26 -18.67 1.33
N ASN A 164 2.24 -18.95 0.03
CA ASN A 164 3.34 -19.57 -0.70
C ASN A 164 3.50 -18.95 -2.11
N PRO A 165 3.84 -17.65 -2.19
CA PRO A 165 4.10 -16.99 -3.47
C PRO A 165 5.37 -17.56 -4.12
N ASP A 166 5.39 -17.60 -5.45
CA ASP A 166 6.63 -17.76 -6.19
C ASP A 166 7.55 -16.52 -6.02
N ASP A 167 8.83 -16.66 -6.39
CA ASP A 167 9.83 -15.60 -6.20
C ASP A 167 9.45 -14.30 -6.94
N ALA A 168 8.86 -14.41 -8.12
CA ALA A 168 8.45 -13.26 -8.91
C ALA A 168 7.29 -12.49 -8.26
N THR A 169 6.33 -13.22 -7.70
CA THR A 169 5.21 -12.66 -6.93
C THR A 169 5.72 -12.01 -5.66
N ALA A 170 6.61 -12.68 -4.92
CA ALA A 170 7.19 -12.14 -3.69
C ALA A 170 7.99 -10.86 -3.95
N GLU A 171 8.75 -10.80 -5.04
CA GLU A 171 9.48 -9.59 -5.44
C GLU A 171 8.53 -8.46 -5.84
N LEU A 172 7.51 -8.77 -6.65
CA LEU A 172 6.52 -7.78 -7.04
C LEU A 172 5.74 -7.22 -5.83
N GLU A 173 5.38 -8.08 -4.86
CA GLU A 173 4.80 -7.63 -3.59
C GLU A 173 5.70 -6.61 -2.90
N ARG A 174 7.00 -6.88 -2.76
CA ARG A 174 7.97 -5.94 -2.15
C ARG A 174 8.00 -4.59 -2.87
N GLN A 175 7.90 -4.59 -4.19
CA GLN A 175 7.90 -3.36 -5.00
C GLN A 175 6.57 -2.58 -4.85
N LEU A 176 5.45 -3.28 -4.66
CA LEU A 176 4.13 -2.67 -4.51
C LEU A 176 3.83 -2.14 -3.10
N TYR A 177 4.39 -2.76 -2.05
CA TYR A 177 4.21 -2.30 -0.67
C TYR A 177 4.46 -0.80 -0.43
N PRO A 178 5.57 -0.19 -0.90
CA PRO A 178 5.86 1.24 -0.68
C PRO A 178 4.99 2.19 -1.52
N LEU A 179 4.16 1.68 -2.42
CA LEU A 179 3.31 2.48 -3.33
C LEU A 179 1.88 2.68 -2.81
N ALA A 180 1.55 2.17 -1.61
CA ALA A 180 0.18 2.16 -1.07
C ALA A 180 -0.45 3.56 -0.92
N ASP A 181 0.36 4.56 -0.61
CA ASP A 181 -0.10 5.94 -0.33
C ASP A 181 0.28 6.94 -1.45
N GLN A 182 0.67 6.43 -2.63
CA GLN A 182 1.06 7.27 -3.76
C GLN A 182 -0.12 7.43 -4.72
N GLY A 183 -0.40 8.65 -5.14
CA GLY A 183 -1.35 8.92 -6.22
C GLY A 183 -0.72 8.59 -7.58
N PHE A 184 -1.52 8.03 -8.49
CA PHE A 184 -1.08 7.66 -9.84
C PHE A 184 -2.03 8.20 -10.89
N SER A 185 -1.52 8.38 -12.11
CA SER A 185 -2.31 8.79 -13.26
C SER A 185 -2.32 7.70 -14.33
N LEU A 186 -3.47 7.47 -14.94
CA LEU A 186 -3.59 6.57 -16.07
C LEU A 186 -4.38 7.17 -17.22
N GLU A 187 -4.05 6.71 -18.43
CA GLU A 187 -4.76 6.99 -19.67
C GLU A 187 -5.64 5.80 -20.03
N VAL A 188 -6.83 6.11 -20.58
CA VAL A 188 -7.77 5.12 -21.11
C VAL A 188 -8.30 5.61 -22.45
N SER A 189 -8.37 4.71 -23.42
CA SER A 189 -8.66 5.09 -24.82
C SER A 189 -9.65 4.20 -25.54
N SER A 190 -10.04 3.07 -24.97
CA SER A 190 -11.05 2.22 -25.61
C SER A 190 -11.76 1.31 -24.64
N VAL A 191 -13.00 0.98 -24.96
CA VAL A 191 -13.70 -0.15 -24.33
C VAL A 191 -13.72 -1.32 -25.30
N VAL A 192 -13.31 -2.48 -24.78
CA VAL A 192 -13.35 -3.75 -25.50
C VAL A 192 -14.36 -4.66 -24.81
N CYS A 193 -15.35 -5.11 -25.57
CA CYS A 193 -16.32 -6.10 -25.12
C CYS A 193 -16.15 -7.41 -25.88
N SER A 194 -16.43 -8.52 -25.19
CA SER A 194 -16.51 -9.84 -25.79
C SER A 194 -17.89 -10.45 -25.62
N GLY A 195 -18.73 -10.25 -26.62
CA GLY A 195 -20.10 -10.74 -26.70
C GLY A 195 -20.87 -10.46 -25.40
N ALA A 196 -21.50 -11.51 -24.86
CA ALA A 196 -22.24 -11.49 -23.59
C ALA A 196 -21.37 -11.86 -22.36
N ARG A 197 -20.03 -11.82 -22.46
CA ARG A 197 -19.13 -12.34 -21.41
C ARG A 197 -18.50 -11.26 -20.53
N VAL A 198 -17.74 -10.34 -21.11
CA VAL A 198 -16.98 -9.36 -20.33
C VAL A 198 -16.76 -8.09 -21.14
N CYS A 199 -16.78 -6.94 -20.47
CA CYS A 199 -16.31 -5.68 -21.02
C CYS A 199 -15.20 -5.12 -20.13
N ALA A 200 -14.12 -4.67 -20.75
CA ALA A 200 -12.98 -4.09 -20.06
C ALA A 200 -12.38 -2.92 -20.83
N MET A 201 -11.69 -2.06 -20.11
CA MET A 201 -11.03 -0.87 -20.63
C MET A 201 -9.53 -1.02 -20.39
N PRO A 202 -8.70 -1.20 -21.45
CA PRO A 202 -7.26 -1.20 -21.31
C PRO A 202 -6.78 0.13 -20.71
N VAL A 203 -5.77 0.06 -19.84
CA VAL A 203 -5.17 1.24 -19.24
C VAL A 203 -3.70 1.32 -19.59
N LYS A 204 -3.22 2.55 -19.75
CA LYS A 204 -1.79 2.85 -19.89
C LYS A 204 -1.35 3.69 -18.71
N PHE A 205 -0.38 3.18 -17.96
CA PHE A 205 0.21 3.93 -16.86
C PHE A 205 1.11 5.04 -17.41
N GLN A 206 1.03 6.22 -16.81
CA GLN A 206 1.94 7.33 -17.11
C GLN A 206 3.29 7.14 -16.42
N GLU A 207 3.26 6.53 -15.23
CA GLU A 207 4.43 6.19 -14.44
C GLU A 207 4.78 4.70 -14.57
N HIS A 208 6.01 4.34 -14.21
CA HIS A 208 6.39 2.93 -14.10
C HIS A 208 5.77 2.33 -12.83
N ILE A 209 4.64 1.63 -12.99
CA ILE A 209 3.98 0.88 -11.92
C ILE A 209 4.26 -0.61 -12.11
N PRO A 210 4.88 -1.28 -11.12
CA PRO A 210 5.07 -2.72 -11.17
C PRO A 210 3.71 -3.43 -11.32
N CYS A 211 3.53 -4.22 -12.37
CA CYS A 211 2.27 -4.89 -12.67
C CYS A 211 2.53 -6.31 -13.19
N ARG A 212 1.82 -7.29 -12.66
CA ARG A 212 1.88 -8.69 -13.11
C ARG A 212 1.04 -8.92 -14.36
N ASN A 213 -0.02 -8.13 -14.54
CA ASN A 213 -0.89 -8.24 -15.71
C ASN A 213 -0.19 -7.63 -16.92
N GLU A 214 0.00 -8.44 -17.96
CA GLU A 214 0.57 -8.01 -19.24
C GLU A 214 -0.31 -6.96 -19.95
N HIS A 215 -1.63 -7.05 -19.73
CA HIS A 215 -2.60 -6.07 -20.21
C HIS A 215 -3.32 -5.43 -19.01
N PRO A 216 -2.74 -4.38 -18.40
CA PRO A 216 -3.43 -3.61 -17.38
C PRO A 216 -4.77 -3.10 -17.90
N HIS A 217 -5.83 -3.29 -17.13
CA HIS A 217 -7.17 -2.91 -17.54
C HIS A 217 -8.10 -2.69 -16.33
N ILE A 218 -9.22 -2.04 -16.59
CA ILE A 218 -10.37 -1.93 -15.68
C ILE A 218 -11.47 -2.83 -16.22
N THR A 219 -11.94 -3.79 -15.42
CA THR A 219 -13.13 -4.58 -15.78
C THR A 219 -14.38 -3.71 -15.56
N LEU A 220 -15.12 -3.43 -16.63
CA LEU A 220 -16.33 -2.60 -16.58
C LEU A 220 -17.58 -3.40 -16.22
N GLY A 221 -17.64 -4.67 -16.62
CA GLY A 221 -18.77 -5.53 -16.32
C GLY A 221 -18.52 -6.98 -16.72
N VAL A 222 -19.33 -7.87 -16.14
CA VAL A 222 -19.20 -9.32 -16.32
C VAL A 222 -20.59 -9.92 -16.55
N GLY A 223 -20.70 -10.77 -17.57
CA GLY A 223 -21.90 -11.51 -17.91
C GLY A 223 -22.05 -12.83 -17.14
N PRO A 224 -23.16 -13.55 -17.33
CA PRO A 224 -23.47 -14.74 -16.56
C PRO A 224 -22.45 -15.86 -16.78
N GLY A 225 -21.88 -16.38 -15.69
CA GLY A 225 -20.90 -17.47 -15.75
C GLY A 225 -19.52 -17.09 -16.27
N ALA A 226 -19.28 -15.82 -16.57
CA ALA A 226 -17.95 -15.28 -16.86
C ALA A 226 -17.27 -14.80 -15.58
N THR A 227 -15.94 -14.74 -15.59
CA THR A 227 -15.14 -14.23 -14.47
C THR A 227 -14.34 -12.99 -14.89
N PRO A 228 -13.99 -12.08 -13.95
CA PRO A 228 -13.10 -10.96 -14.26
C PRO A 228 -11.73 -11.38 -14.80
N ARG A 229 -11.29 -12.63 -14.62
CA ARG A 229 -10.06 -13.11 -15.23
C ARG A 229 -10.15 -13.14 -16.77
N GLU A 230 -11.35 -13.35 -17.31
CA GLU A 230 -11.58 -13.47 -18.75
C GLU A 230 -11.31 -12.16 -19.51
N SER A 231 -11.28 -10.99 -18.84
CA SER A 231 -10.83 -9.76 -19.51
C SER A 231 -9.34 -9.80 -19.87
N ASN A 232 -8.48 -10.50 -19.12
CA ASN A 232 -7.09 -10.71 -19.53
C ASN A 232 -7.00 -11.57 -20.79
N ASP A 233 -7.80 -12.63 -20.86
CA ASP A 233 -7.80 -13.57 -21.99
C ASP A 233 -8.31 -12.86 -23.27
N MET A 234 -9.37 -12.05 -23.14
CA MET A 234 -9.90 -11.21 -24.23
C MET A 234 -8.89 -10.16 -24.73
N LEU A 235 -8.18 -9.49 -23.82
CA LEU A 235 -7.25 -8.43 -24.19
C LEU A 235 -5.93 -8.97 -24.76
N SER A 236 -5.47 -10.13 -24.29
CA SER A 236 -4.32 -10.84 -24.88
C SER A 236 -4.65 -11.51 -26.21
N GLY A 237 -5.92 -11.84 -26.46
CA GLY A 237 -6.33 -12.60 -27.63
C GLY A 237 -5.97 -14.09 -27.54
N ALA A 238 -5.77 -14.62 -26.32
CA ALA A 238 -5.37 -16.00 -26.08
C ALA A 238 -6.43 -17.05 -26.48
N ASP A 239 -7.71 -16.67 -26.51
CA ASP A 239 -8.81 -17.53 -26.92
C ASP A 239 -9.87 -16.73 -27.71
N PRO A 240 -9.60 -16.40 -28.99
CA PRO A 240 -10.43 -15.50 -29.78
C PRO A 240 -11.76 -16.12 -30.23
N GLU A 241 -11.90 -17.45 -30.18
CA GLU A 241 -13.17 -18.14 -30.43
C GLU A 241 -14.11 -18.03 -29.23
N LYS A 242 -13.57 -18.12 -28.01
CA LYS A 242 -14.33 -17.95 -26.77
C LYS A 242 -14.52 -16.49 -26.38
N HIS A 243 -13.58 -15.64 -26.79
CA HIS A 243 -13.56 -14.21 -26.51
C HIS A 243 -13.46 -13.34 -27.77
N PRO A 244 -14.38 -13.47 -28.75
CA PRO A 244 -14.37 -12.61 -29.92
C PRO A 244 -14.61 -11.18 -29.48
N ARG A 245 -13.77 -10.24 -29.94
CA ARG A 245 -13.99 -8.80 -29.70
C ARG A 245 -15.18 -8.37 -30.53
N SER A 246 -16.29 -8.07 -29.85
CA SER A 246 -17.57 -7.77 -30.51
C SER A 246 -17.79 -6.27 -30.70
N GLN A 247 -17.22 -5.44 -29.83
CA GLN A 247 -17.35 -4.00 -29.91
C GLN A 247 -16.08 -3.33 -29.37
N ILE A 248 -15.56 -2.37 -30.15
CA ILE A 248 -14.47 -1.49 -29.75
C ILE A 248 -15.00 -0.07 -29.93
N HIS A 249 -15.16 0.64 -28.82
CA HIS A 249 -15.39 2.08 -28.88
C HIS A 249 -14.09 2.78 -28.51
N GLU A 250 -13.62 3.68 -29.37
CA GLU A 250 -12.39 4.43 -29.16
C GLU A 250 -12.73 5.89 -28.82
N TRP A 251 -12.08 6.41 -27.79
CA TRP A 251 -12.10 7.83 -27.41
C TRP A 251 -10.79 8.15 -26.69
N THR A 252 -10.62 9.35 -26.17
CA THR A 252 -9.45 9.67 -25.35
C THR A 252 -9.94 10.37 -24.09
N LEU A 253 -9.75 9.73 -22.95
CA LEU A 253 -9.87 10.38 -21.66
C LEU A 253 -8.46 10.61 -21.13
N GLU A 254 -8.06 11.87 -21.04
CA GLU A 254 -6.64 12.22 -20.87
C GLU A 254 -6.09 11.90 -19.48
N ARG A 255 -6.94 11.75 -18.45
CA ARG A 255 -6.43 11.42 -17.11
C ARG A 255 -7.50 10.91 -16.14
N LEU A 256 -7.25 9.76 -15.53
CA LEU A 256 -7.92 9.34 -14.29
C LEU A 256 -6.92 9.35 -13.14
N GLU A 257 -7.33 9.93 -12.01
CA GLU A 257 -6.60 9.92 -10.74
C GLU A 257 -6.96 8.69 -9.90
N LEU A 258 -5.96 8.12 -9.25
CA LEU A 258 -6.08 6.93 -8.41
C LEU A 258 -5.76 7.28 -6.96
N ASP A 259 -6.55 6.73 -6.03
CA ASP A 259 -6.39 6.91 -4.57
C ASP A 259 -5.19 6.12 -4.00
N GLY A 260 -4.45 5.41 -4.88
CA GLY A 260 -3.25 4.65 -4.55
C GLY A 260 -3.42 3.14 -4.61
N VAL A 261 -2.35 2.42 -4.24
CA VAL A 261 -2.33 0.95 -4.25
C VAL A 261 -3.03 0.40 -3.00
N VAL A 262 -4.24 -0.12 -3.22
CA VAL A 262 -5.05 -0.78 -2.20
C VAL A 262 -4.72 -2.27 -2.13
N ARG A 263 -4.68 -2.80 -0.91
CA ARG A 263 -4.38 -4.20 -0.61
C ARG A 263 -5.65 -4.92 -0.19
N VAL A 264 -6.02 -6.00 -0.87
CA VAL A 264 -7.23 -6.78 -0.55
C VAL A 264 -6.83 -8.04 0.20
N ILE A 265 -7.31 -8.15 1.45
CA ILE A 265 -7.14 -9.32 2.31
C ILE A 265 -8.50 -10.03 2.32
N ASN A 266 -8.61 -11.19 1.67
CA ASN A 266 -9.79 -12.06 1.75
C ASN A 266 -9.51 -13.25 2.65
#